data_AF-A0A8W8IUP4-F1
#
_entry.id   AF-A0A8W8IUP4-F1
#
_cell.length_a   1.000
_cell.length_b   1.000
_cell.length_c   1.000
_cell.angle_alpha   90.00
_cell.angle_beta   90.00
_cell.angle_gamma   90.00
#
_symmetry.space_group_name_H-M   'P 1'
#
loop_
_entity.id
_entity.type
_entity.pdbx_description
1 polymer ?
#
loop_
_entity_poly.entity_id
_entity_poly.type
_entity_poly.pdbx_seq_one_letter_code
_entity_poly.pdbx_strand_id
1 'polypeptide(L)'
;VMPNFAEKVEVAVDALSYNPPREVDENEFIDASRLVYDGVRDIRQAVLLDRTEVETDSEVEDDPYETRSKSSYMTGMDDDLGKSDRAMMRQLPAEEREQIQMQVQEFLADKMKLDREVAKWDDSGNDIIVMAKQMCMIMMEMTDFTRGRGPLKSTMDVINAAKKISEAGIQLDKLAKQIADQCPDSASKKDLLAYLQRIALYCQQLNITSKVKADVQNVSGELIVSGLDSATSLIMAAKNLMNAVVLTVKACYVASTKYKQAGNTSTVVMWKMKPPEKKALVKREDPNELRSKIRKGARKKNMEPVKALSEFQEIDSFC
;
A
#
# COMPACT_ATOMS: atom_id res chain seq x y z
N VAL A 1 -25.70 -24.80 -22.02
CA VAL A 1 -24.99 -25.47 -20.90
C VAL A 1 -25.89 -26.52 -20.24
N MET A 2 -26.96 -26.14 -19.54
CA MET A 2 -27.83 -27.10 -18.84
C MET A 2 -28.49 -28.18 -19.73
N PRO A 3 -29.01 -27.87 -20.93
CA PRO A 3 -29.59 -28.91 -21.80
C PRO A 3 -28.58 -29.96 -22.27
N ASN A 4 -27.34 -29.54 -22.57
CA ASN A 4 -26.26 -30.45 -22.96
C ASN A 4 -25.86 -31.35 -21.79
N PHE A 5 -25.73 -30.80 -20.58
CA PHE A 5 -25.45 -31.62 -19.40
C PHE A 5 -26.54 -32.65 -19.11
N ALA A 6 -27.82 -32.26 -19.23
CA ALA A 6 -28.94 -33.18 -19.06
C ALA A 6 -28.90 -34.34 -20.08
N GLU A 7 -28.66 -34.03 -21.36
CA GLU A 7 -28.50 -35.04 -22.41
C GLU A 7 -27.34 -36.00 -22.11
N LYS A 8 -26.19 -35.50 -21.66
CA LYS A 8 -25.04 -36.37 -21.31
C LYS A 8 -25.30 -37.23 -20.08
N VAL A 9 -26.08 -36.75 -19.11
CA VAL A 9 -26.55 -37.57 -17.98
C VAL A 9 -27.48 -38.67 -18.44
N GLU A 10 -28.45 -38.37 -19.31
CA GLU A 10 -29.37 -39.38 -19.85
C GLU A 10 -28.60 -40.47 -20.63
N VAL A 11 -27.68 -40.07 -21.51
CA VAL A 11 -26.84 -41.01 -22.28
C VAL A 11 -25.99 -41.89 -21.36
N ALA A 12 -25.38 -41.32 -20.33
CA ALA A 12 -24.57 -42.08 -19.37
C ALA A 12 -25.42 -43.06 -18.54
N VAL A 13 -26.59 -42.63 -18.08
CA VAL A 13 -27.54 -43.48 -17.33
C VAL A 13 -28.05 -44.62 -18.21
N ASP A 14 -28.43 -44.33 -19.45
CA ASP A 14 -28.89 -45.33 -20.41
C ASP A 14 -27.79 -46.35 -20.70
N ALA A 15 -26.55 -45.92 -20.95
CA ALA A 15 -25.42 -46.80 -21.20
C ALA A 15 -25.11 -47.75 -20.03
N LEU A 16 -25.22 -47.26 -18.79
CA LEU A 16 -25.02 -48.03 -17.57
C LEU A 16 -26.20 -48.96 -17.23
N SER A 17 -27.38 -48.73 -17.82
CA SER A 17 -28.58 -49.55 -17.58
C SER A 17 -28.58 -50.88 -18.35
N TYR A 18 -27.70 -51.04 -19.35
CA TYR A 18 -27.54 -52.29 -20.10
C TYR A 18 -26.66 -53.31 -19.36
N ASN A 19 -26.86 -54.61 -19.62
CA ASN A 19 -26.02 -55.68 -19.08
C ASN A 19 -25.47 -56.58 -20.21
N PRO A 20 -24.15 -56.56 -20.50
CA PRO A 20 -23.13 -55.75 -19.83
C PRO A 20 -23.26 -54.24 -20.15
N PRO A 21 -22.76 -53.36 -19.27
CA PRO A 21 -22.80 -51.91 -19.49
C PRO A 21 -22.10 -51.51 -20.79
N ARG A 22 -22.65 -50.49 -21.47
CA ARG A 22 -22.03 -49.91 -22.67
C ARG A 22 -20.98 -48.87 -22.26
N GLU A 23 -19.99 -48.66 -23.11
CA GLU A 23 -18.99 -47.61 -22.92
C GLU A 23 -19.64 -46.22 -22.95
N VAL A 24 -19.23 -45.37 -22.02
CA VAL A 24 -19.64 -43.96 -21.92
C VAL A 24 -18.45 -43.11 -22.35
N ASP A 25 -18.70 -42.05 -23.13
CA ASP A 25 -17.69 -41.03 -23.39
C ASP A 25 -17.50 -40.17 -22.14
N GLU A 26 -16.57 -40.59 -21.28
CA GLU A 26 -16.27 -39.93 -20.01
C GLU A 26 -15.73 -38.51 -20.21
N ASN A 27 -14.98 -38.26 -21.30
CA ASN A 27 -14.41 -36.93 -21.56
C ASN A 27 -15.52 -35.92 -21.84
N GLU A 28 -16.48 -36.30 -22.68
CA GLU A 28 -17.60 -35.44 -23.02
C GLU A 28 -18.54 -35.19 -21.82
N PHE A 29 -18.71 -36.20 -20.96
CA PHE A 29 -19.47 -36.05 -19.72
C PHE A 29 -18.78 -35.12 -18.71
N ILE A 30 -17.46 -35.24 -18.56
CA ILE A 30 -16.65 -34.38 -17.68
C ILE A 30 -16.68 -32.94 -18.19
N ASP A 31 -16.53 -32.73 -19.50
CA ASP A 31 -16.58 -31.39 -20.11
C ASP A 31 -17.96 -30.74 -19.93
N ALA A 32 -19.05 -31.49 -20.14
CA ALA A 32 -20.40 -31.00 -19.91
C ALA A 32 -20.65 -30.61 -18.43
N SER A 33 -20.12 -31.41 -17.49
CA SER A 33 -20.20 -31.15 -16.05
C SER A 33 -19.40 -29.89 -15.66
N ARG A 34 -18.21 -29.71 -16.24
CA ARG A 34 -17.36 -28.54 -16.00
C ARG A 34 -18.01 -27.24 -16.48
N LEU A 35 -18.66 -27.27 -17.65
CA LEU A 35 -19.37 -26.11 -18.19
C LEU A 35 -20.53 -25.66 -17.29
N VAL A 36 -21.21 -26.59 -16.60
CA VAL A 36 -22.25 -26.26 -15.62
C VAL A 36 -21.65 -25.53 -14.43
N TYR A 37 -20.54 -26.02 -13.89
CA TYR A 37 -19.83 -25.37 -12.79
C TYR A 37 -19.36 -23.96 -13.17
N ASP A 38 -18.72 -23.82 -14.35
CA ASP A 38 -18.24 -22.52 -14.84
C ASP A 38 -19.42 -21.54 -15.03
N GLY A 39 -20.55 -21.99 -15.60
CA GLY A 39 -21.74 -21.15 -15.76
C GLY A 39 -22.34 -20.67 -14.42
N VAL A 40 -22.41 -21.54 -13.41
CA VAL A 40 -22.89 -21.15 -12.06
C VAL A 40 -21.92 -20.17 -11.40
N ARG A 41 -20.61 -20.39 -11.55
CA ARG A 41 -19.57 -19.48 -11.03
C ARG A 41 -19.69 -18.09 -11.66
N ASP A 42 -19.90 -18.02 -12.97
CA ASP A 42 -20.00 -16.76 -13.71
C ASP A 42 -21.27 -15.99 -13.30
N ILE A 43 -22.39 -16.68 -13.10
CA ILE A 43 -23.62 -16.07 -12.56
C ILE A 43 -23.39 -15.50 -11.15
N ARG A 44 -22.74 -16.28 -10.26
CA ARG A 44 -22.40 -15.81 -8.91
C ARG A 44 -21.52 -14.56 -8.96
N GLN A 45 -20.54 -14.53 -9.87
CA GLN A 45 -19.66 -13.38 -10.05
C GLN A 45 -20.41 -12.16 -10.56
N ALA A 46 -21.28 -12.31 -11.56
CA ALA A 46 -22.11 -11.22 -12.07
C ALA A 46 -23.03 -10.61 -11.00
N VAL A 47 -23.67 -11.46 -10.18
CA VAL A 47 -24.55 -11.01 -9.08
C VAL A 47 -23.77 -10.27 -7.98
N LEU A 48 -22.54 -10.68 -7.69
CA LEU A 48 -21.70 -10.01 -6.69
C LEU A 48 -21.17 -8.67 -7.19
N LEU A 49 -20.92 -8.52 -8.50
CA LEU A 49 -20.51 -7.25 -9.11
C LEU A 49 -21.65 -6.22 -9.09
N ASP A 50 -22.89 -6.65 -9.34
CA ASP A 50 -24.08 -5.76 -9.34
C ASP A 50 -24.43 -5.26 -7.92
N ARG A 51 -24.08 -6.03 -6.88
CA ARG A 51 -24.25 -5.62 -5.47
C ARG A 51 -23.30 -4.51 -5.03
N THR A 52 -22.15 -4.34 -5.69
CA THR A 52 -21.20 -3.29 -5.35
C THR A 52 -21.56 -1.91 -5.92
N GLU A 53 -22.51 -1.82 -6.86
CA GLU A 53 -22.88 -0.54 -7.47
C GLU A 53 -23.88 0.30 -6.66
N VAL A 54 -24.56 -0.26 -5.64
CA VAL A 54 -25.67 0.43 -4.94
C VAL A 54 -25.39 0.82 -3.48
N GLU A 55 -24.25 0.48 -2.89
CA GLU A 55 -23.90 0.94 -1.53
C GLU A 55 -22.46 1.47 -1.47
N THR A 56 -22.24 2.65 -2.06
CA THR A 56 -21.09 3.51 -1.70
C THR A 56 -21.60 4.79 -1.06
N ASP A 57 -22.15 4.66 0.16
CA ASP A 57 -22.30 5.79 1.10
C ASP A 57 -21.65 5.44 2.45
N SER A 58 -20.50 4.77 2.38
CA SER A 58 -19.62 4.61 3.54
C SER A 58 -18.87 5.93 3.74
N GLU A 59 -19.39 6.77 4.63
CA GLU A 59 -18.68 7.91 5.22
C GLU A 59 -17.34 7.42 5.79
N VAL A 60 -16.25 7.57 5.03
CA VAL A 60 -14.89 7.31 5.49
C VAL A 60 -14.47 8.49 6.35
N GLU A 61 -14.21 8.23 7.64
CA GLU A 61 -13.60 9.19 8.56
C GLU A 61 -12.29 9.71 7.96
N ASP A 62 -12.25 11.01 7.70
CA ASP A 62 -11.10 11.74 7.16
C ASP A 62 -10.01 11.79 8.25
N ASP A 63 -8.93 11.02 8.05
CA ASP A 63 -7.76 11.00 8.93
C ASP A 63 -6.87 12.23 8.62
N PRO A 64 -6.75 13.23 9.53
CA PRO A 64 -6.20 14.56 9.20
C PRO A 64 -4.67 14.60 8.99
N TYR A 65 -4.00 13.44 8.86
CA TYR A 65 -2.56 13.35 8.62
C TYR A 65 -2.17 12.84 7.21
N GLU A 66 -3.13 12.42 6.36
CA GLU A 66 -2.83 12.03 4.98
C GLU A 66 -2.60 13.28 4.08
N THR A 67 -1.37 13.80 4.06
CA THR A 67 -0.95 14.68 2.96
C THR A 67 -0.74 13.83 1.71
N ARG A 68 -1.86 13.53 1.03
CA ARG A 68 -1.98 12.48 0.02
C ARG A 68 -1.42 12.93 -1.33
N SER A 69 -0.43 12.20 -1.85
CA SER A 69 -0.05 12.26 -3.27
C SER A 69 -1.27 11.93 -4.14
N LYS A 70 -1.59 12.82 -5.09
CA LYS A 70 -2.76 12.75 -5.98
C LYS A 70 -2.84 11.48 -6.84
N SER A 71 -1.82 10.61 -6.86
CA SER A 71 -1.84 9.35 -7.60
C SER A 71 -2.61 8.20 -6.94
N SER A 72 -3.05 8.36 -5.69
CA SER A 72 -3.63 7.27 -4.89
C SER A 72 -5.16 7.11 -4.96
N TYR A 73 -5.87 7.95 -5.73
CA TYR A 73 -7.34 7.95 -5.79
C TYR A 73 -7.94 7.33 -7.08
N MET A 74 -7.13 7.04 -8.09
CA MET A 74 -7.60 6.57 -9.40
C MET A 74 -7.10 5.14 -9.67
N THR A 75 -7.62 4.15 -8.94
CA THR A 75 -7.22 2.73 -9.14
C THR A 75 -8.40 1.78 -9.30
N GLY A 76 -9.64 2.27 -9.35
CA GLY A 76 -10.84 1.43 -9.43
C GLY A 76 -11.25 0.97 -10.84
N MET A 77 -10.84 1.68 -11.89
CA MET A 77 -11.46 1.50 -13.23
C MET A 77 -10.63 0.68 -14.24
N ASP A 78 -9.35 0.41 -13.95
CA ASP A 78 -8.35 -0.02 -14.94
C ASP A 78 -7.63 -1.35 -14.56
N ASP A 79 -8.16 -2.10 -13.58
CA ASP A 79 -7.62 -3.41 -13.22
C ASP A 79 -8.22 -4.49 -14.11
N ASP A 80 -7.38 -5.00 -15.02
CA ASP A 80 -7.57 -6.22 -15.79
C ASP A 80 -7.98 -7.39 -14.87
N LEU A 81 -9.29 -7.63 -14.78
CA LEU A 81 -9.97 -8.83 -14.26
C LEU A 81 -9.37 -9.47 -12.98
N GLY A 82 -8.89 -8.69 -12.01
CA GLY A 82 -8.36 -9.25 -10.75
C GLY A 82 -7.14 -10.17 -10.91
N LYS A 83 -6.44 -10.11 -12.05
CA LYS A 83 -5.27 -10.96 -12.36
C LYS A 83 -3.92 -10.35 -11.99
N SER A 84 -3.90 -9.09 -11.53
CA SER A 84 -2.65 -8.42 -11.19
C SER A 84 -2.11 -8.89 -9.84
N ASP A 85 -0.79 -8.98 -9.68
CA ASP A 85 -0.17 -9.33 -8.39
C ASP A 85 -0.60 -8.36 -7.28
N ARG A 86 -0.82 -7.08 -7.63
CA ARG A 86 -1.38 -6.08 -6.72
C ARG A 86 -2.80 -6.44 -6.28
N ALA A 87 -3.66 -6.89 -7.18
CA ALA A 87 -5.03 -7.29 -6.83
C ALA A 87 -5.03 -8.50 -5.88
N MET A 88 -4.10 -9.44 -6.06
CA MET A 88 -3.90 -10.56 -5.14
C MET A 88 -3.52 -10.09 -3.72
N MET A 89 -2.66 -9.06 -3.60
CA MET A 89 -2.34 -8.48 -2.28
C MET A 89 -3.55 -7.89 -1.56
N ARG A 90 -4.60 -7.45 -2.29
CA ARG A 90 -5.85 -6.95 -1.69
C ARG A 90 -6.73 -8.08 -1.14
N GLN A 91 -6.58 -9.29 -1.70
CA GLN A 91 -7.36 -10.48 -1.34
C GLN A 91 -6.76 -11.24 -0.15
N LEU A 92 -5.63 -10.79 0.39
CA LEU A 92 -5.02 -11.39 1.59
C LEU A 92 -6.00 -11.44 2.78
N PRO A 93 -5.92 -12.47 3.63
CA PRO A 93 -6.71 -12.57 4.85
C PRO A 93 -6.60 -11.31 5.71
N ALA A 94 -7.66 -10.99 6.46
CA ALA A 94 -7.71 -9.77 7.28
C ALA A 94 -6.56 -9.70 8.30
N GLU A 95 -6.22 -10.82 8.92
CA GLU A 95 -5.11 -10.93 9.87
C GLU A 95 -3.76 -10.60 9.23
N GLU A 96 -3.47 -11.16 8.04
CA GLU A 96 -2.24 -10.86 7.31
C GLU A 96 -2.18 -9.38 6.86
N ARG A 97 -3.31 -8.83 6.40
CA ARG A 97 -3.40 -7.41 6.03
C ARG A 97 -3.15 -6.49 7.22
N GLU A 98 -3.61 -6.84 8.41
CA GLU A 98 -3.36 -6.07 9.63
C GLU A 98 -1.87 -6.10 10.01
N GLN A 99 -1.22 -7.25 9.90
CA GLN A 99 0.22 -7.36 10.14
C GLN A 99 1.05 -6.55 9.13
N ILE A 100 0.69 -6.60 7.85
CA ILE A 100 1.28 -5.73 6.81
C ILE A 100 1.07 -4.26 7.17
N GLN A 101 -0.14 -3.90 7.62
CA GLN A 101 -0.48 -2.53 7.99
C GLN A 101 0.37 -2.03 9.17
N MET A 102 0.62 -2.87 10.18
CA MET A 102 1.52 -2.55 11.30
C MET A 102 2.95 -2.27 10.82
N GLN A 103 3.51 -3.13 9.97
CA GLN A 103 4.86 -2.93 9.41
C GLN A 103 4.96 -1.64 8.59
N VAL A 104 3.92 -1.32 7.82
CA VAL A 104 3.85 -0.07 7.06
C VAL A 104 3.81 1.15 7.98
N GLN A 105 3.13 1.10 9.13
CA GLN A 105 3.14 2.22 10.08
C GLN A 105 4.53 2.50 10.63
N GLU A 106 5.31 1.46 10.95
CA GLU A 106 6.70 1.63 11.37
C GLU A 106 7.58 2.22 10.26
N PHE A 107 7.37 1.78 9.01
CA PHE A 107 8.04 2.36 7.85
C PHE A 107 7.69 3.84 7.66
N LEU A 108 6.42 4.22 7.82
CA LEU A 108 5.96 5.61 7.71
C LEU A 108 6.60 6.51 8.78
N ALA A 109 6.84 6.00 9.99
CA ALA A 109 7.56 6.75 11.02
C ALA A 109 9.00 7.10 10.59
N ASP A 110 9.68 6.21 9.88
CA ASP A 110 11.02 6.45 9.32
C ASP A 110 10.97 7.37 8.09
N LYS A 111 9.94 7.22 7.25
CA LYS A 111 9.67 8.15 6.16
C LYS A 111 9.47 9.59 6.68
N MET A 112 8.74 9.78 7.78
CA MET A 112 8.59 11.10 8.42
C MET A 112 9.92 11.68 8.95
N LYS A 113 10.89 10.85 9.32
CA LYS A 113 12.24 11.32 9.66
C LYS A 113 12.97 11.82 8.41
N LEU A 114 12.83 11.13 7.28
CA LEU A 114 13.40 11.58 6.02
C LEU A 114 12.75 12.87 5.52
N ASP A 115 11.42 12.95 5.52
CA ASP A 115 10.69 14.15 5.12
C ASP A 115 11.16 15.37 5.89
N ARG A 116 11.26 15.26 7.22
CA ARG A 116 11.76 16.34 8.08
C ARG A 116 13.20 16.72 7.77
N GLU A 117 14.03 15.76 7.36
CA GLU A 117 15.42 16.03 7.01
C GLU A 117 15.51 16.74 5.65
N VAL A 118 14.85 16.21 4.61
CA VAL A 118 14.90 16.78 3.26
C VAL A 118 14.13 18.08 3.12
N ALA A 119 13.11 18.34 3.95
CA ALA A 119 12.34 19.58 3.94
C ALA A 119 13.17 20.82 4.31
N LYS A 120 14.28 20.64 5.02
CA LYS A 120 15.21 21.72 5.37
C LYS A 120 15.94 22.29 4.16
N TRP A 121 16.08 21.50 3.10
CA TRP A 121 17.03 21.74 2.02
C TRP A 121 16.33 22.10 0.72
N ASP A 122 16.86 23.13 0.06
CA ASP A 122 16.60 23.41 -1.35
C ASP A 122 17.33 22.34 -2.17
N ASP A 123 16.59 21.66 -3.05
CA ASP A 123 17.10 20.59 -3.90
C ASP A 123 17.77 21.11 -5.18
N SER A 124 17.67 22.41 -5.44
CA SER A 124 18.36 23.07 -6.55
C SER A 124 19.89 22.94 -6.43
N GLY A 125 20.49 22.08 -7.26
CA GLY A 125 21.94 21.81 -7.23
C GLY A 125 22.39 20.91 -6.08
N ASN A 126 21.47 20.12 -5.50
CA ASN A 126 21.77 19.13 -4.48
C ASN A 126 21.22 17.75 -4.85
N ASP A 127 21.98 17.04 -5.68
CA ASP A 127 21.59 15.71 -6.16
C ASP A 127 21.44 14.68 -5.04
N ILE A 128 22.12 14.84 -3.90
CA ILE A 128 21.93 13.98 -2.71
C ILE A 128 20.49 14.09 -2.20
N ILE A 129 19.93 15.30 -2.13
CA ILE A 129 18.54 15.51 -1.71
C ILE A 129 17.55 15.01 -2.76
N VAL A 130 17.84 15.22 -4.05
CA VAL A 130 17.01 14.73 -5.15
C VAL A 130 16.92 13.20 -5.12
N MET A 131 18.06 12.51 -5.03
CA MET A 131 18.11 11.05 -4.95
C MET A 131 17.43 10.53 -3.68
N ALA A 132 17.63 11.18 -2.53
CA ALA A 132 16.95 10.79 -1.30
C ALA A 132 15.41 10.84 -1.44
N LYS A 133 14.88 11.89 -2.09
CA LYS A 133 13.43 11.99 -2.39
C LYS A 133 12.98 10.94 -3.39
N GLN A 134 13.76 10.68 -4.44
CA GLN A 134 13.46 9.65 -5.43
C GLN A 134 13.40 8.26 -4.78
N MET A 135 14.41 7.89 -3.97
CA MET A 135 14.43 6.62 -3.24
C MET A 135 13.25 6.52 -2.27
N CYS A 136 12.90 7.61 -1.57
CA CYS A 136 11.72 7.67 -0.69
C CYS A 136 10.41 7.37 -1.45
N MET A 137 10.22 8.03 -2.59
CA MET A 137 9.02 7.86 -3.42
C MET A 137 8.89 6.41 -3.90
N ILE A 138 9.96 5.81 -4.41
CA ILE A 138 9.90 4.43 -4.92
C ILE A 138 9.68 3.45 -3.76
N MET A 139 10.31 3.64 -2.60
CA MET A 139 10.06 2.80 -1.42
C MET A 139 8.60 2.89 -0.96
N MET A 140 7.99 4.08 -0.99
CA MET A 140 6.56 4.25 -0.71
C MET A 140 5.69 3.44 -1.69
N GLU A 141 5.95 3.54 -3.01
CA GLU A 141 5.22 2.77 -4.03
C GLU A 141 5.34 1.25 -3.82
N MET A 142 6.52 0.78 -3.42
CA MET A 142 6.75 -0.64 -3.09
C MET A 142 5.99 -1.07 -1.82
N THR A 143 5.92 -0.24 -0.79
CA THR A 143 5.11 -0.54 0.42
C THR A 143 3.60 -0.36 0.21
N ASP A 144 3.19 0.43 -0.77
CA ASP A 144 1.78 0.53 -1.16
C ASP A 144 1.35 -0.71 -1.97
N PHE A 145 2.24 -1.27 -2.78
CA PHE A 145 2.01 -2.53 -3.48
C PHE A 145 1.65 -3.67 -2.52
N THR A 146 2.35 -3.78 -1.38
CA THR A 146 2.05 -4.82 -0.37
C THR A 146 0.68 -4.65 0.28
N ARG A 147 0.05 -3.48 0.15
CA ARG A 147 -1.32 -3.20 0.62
C ARG A 147 -2.36 -3.35 -0.48
N GLY A 148 -1.98 -3.82 -1.67
CA GLY A 148 -2.86 -3.94 -2.83
C GLY A 148 -3.31 -2.59 -3.41
N ARG A 149 -2.49 -1.54 -3.25
CA ARG A 149 -2.73 -0.19 -3.78
C ARG A 149 -1.47 0.39 -4.42
N GLY A 150 -1.52 1.65 -4.85
CA GLY A 150 -0.39 2.32 -5.49
C GLY A 150 -0.19 1.93 -6.96
N PRO A 151 0.85 2.46 -7.61
CA PRO A 151 0.99 2.40 -9.07
C PRO A 151 1.54 1.08 -9.62
N LEU A 152 2.26 0.30 -8.80
CA LEU A 152 2.88 -0.97 -9.22
C LEU A 152 1.79 -2.04 -9.38
N LYS A 153 1.69 -2.70 -10.53
CA LYS A 153 0.63 -3.68 -10.80
C LYS A 153 1.13 -5.13 -10.64
N SER A 154 2.40 -5.36 -10.94
CA SER A 154 3.02 -6.70 -10.98
C SER A 154 4.29 -6.79 -10.12
N THR A 155 4.68 -8.01 -9.75
CA THR A 155 5.97 -8.31 -9.13
C THR A 155 7.13 -7.80 -10.00
N MET A 156 6.96 -7.84 -11.33
CA MET A 156 7.96 -7.29 -12.25
C MET A 156 8.16 -5.78 -12.06
N ASP A 157 7.07 -5.03 -11.80
CA ASP A 157 7.16 -3.60 -11.49
C ASP A 157 7.91 -3.38 -10.17
N VAL A 158 7.68 -4.22 -9.16
CA VAL A 158 8.39 -4.17 -7.86
C VAL A 158 9.88 -4.46 -8.04
N ILE A 159 10.24 -5.45 -8.86
CA ILE A 159 11.64 -5.76 -9.21
C ILE A 159 12.29 -4.56 -9.92
N ASN A 160 11.59 -3.94 -10.86
CA ASN A 160 12.10 -2.78 -11.57
C ASN A 160 12.23 -1.54 -10.66
N ALA A 161 11.31 -1.36 -9.71
CA ALA A 161 11.40 -0.34 -8.67
C ALA A 161 12.65 -0.54 -7.79
N ALA A 162 12.93 -1.78 -7.35
CA ALA A 162 14.14 -2.10 -6.58
C ALA A 162 15.44 -1.83 -7.36
N LYS A 163 15.45 -2.09 -8.67
CA LYS A 163 16.57 -1.75 -9.55
C LYS A 163 16.78 -0.23 -9.64
N LYS A 164 15.72 0.55 -9.84
CA LYS A 164 15.78 2.03 -9.85
C LYS A 164 16.32 2.59 -8.54
N ILE A 165 15.92 2.02 -7.40
CA ILE A 165 16.47 2.39 -6.08
C ILE A 165 17.96 2.08 -6.02
N SER A 166 18.40 0.94 -6.57
CA SER A 166 19.82 0.55 -6.57
C SER A 166 20.67 1.47 -7.42
N GLU A 167 20.17 1.88 -8.58
CA GLU A 167 20.82 2.87 -9.44
C GLU A 167 20.98 4.21 -8.72
N ALA A 168 19.92 4.71 -8.08
CA ALA A 168 19.97 5.91 -7.25
C ALA A 168 20.95 5.75 -6.07
N GLY A 169 20.97 4.57 -5.43
CA GLY A 169 21.90 4.25 -4.34
C GLY A 169 23.36 4.26 -4.77
N ILE A 170 23.68 3.78 -5.98
CA ILE A 170 25.03 3.81 -6.56
C ILE A 170 25.45 5.26 -6.87
N GLN A 171 24.54 6.07 -7.42
CA GLN A 171 24.81 7.49 -7.70
C GLN A 171 25.01 8.29 -6.40
N LEU A 172 24.20 8.01 -5.38
CA LEU A 172 24.32 8.58 -4.03
C LEU A 172 25.66 8.21 -3.38
N ASP A 173 26.07 6.94 -3.47
CA ASP A 173 27.37 6.47 -3.00
C ASP A 173 28.53 7.21 -3.70
N LYS A 174 28.47 7.39 -5.02
CA LYS A 174 29.49 8.12 -5.78
C LYS A 174 29.66 9.56 -5.30
N LEU A 175 28.57 10.32 -5.19
CA LEU A 175 28.63 11.72 -4.74
C LEU A 175 29.05 11.83 -3.27
N ALA A 176 28.52 10.95 -2.41
CA ALA A 176 28.87 10.94 -0.99
C ALA A 176 30.34 10.57 -0.76
N LYS A 177 30.93 9.67 -1.56
CA LYS A 177 32.37 9.37 -1.52
C LYS A 177 33.21 10.58 -1.91
N GLN A 178 32.82 11.34 -2.93
CA GLN A 178 33.52 12.59 -3.27
C GLN A 178 33.50 13.59 -2.11
N ILE A 179 32.38 13.71 -1.40
CA ILE A 179 32.28 14.50 -0.17
C ILE A 179 33.21 13.95 0.91
N ALA A 180 33.24 12.63 1.12
CA ALA A 180 34.11 11.97 2.08
C ALA A 180 35.61 12.17 1.77
N ASP A 181 35.98 12.19 0.50
CA ASP A 181 37.36 12.39 0.04
C ASP A 181 37.84 13.82 0.29
N GLN A 182 36.95 14.82 0.15
CA GLN A 182 37.22 16.21 0.50
C GLN A 182 37.19 16.47 2.01
N CYS A 183 36.62 15.56 2.80
CA CYS A 183 36.62 15.65 4.25
C CYS A 183 37.96 15.16 4.82
N PRO A 184 38.61 15.92 5.73
CA PRO A 184 39.77 15.41 6.47
C PRO A 184 39.39 14.17 7.27
N ASP A 185 40.40 13.35 7.59
CA ASP A 185 40.16 12.16 8.42
C ASP A 185 39.57 12.59 9.78
N SER A 186 38.35 12.14 10.01
CA SER A 186 37.49 12.60 11.10
C SER A 186 36.44 11.53 11.38
N ALA A 187 35.84 11.59 12.56
CA ALA A 187 34.69 10.73 12.88
C ALA A 187 33.57 10.86 11.84
N SER A 188 33.29 12.09 11.38
CA SER A 188 32.25 12.36 10.37
C SER A 188 32.51 11.66 9.03
N LYS A 189 33.77 11.58 8.58
CA LYS A 189 34.15 10.82 7.38
C LYS A 189 33.89 9.32 7.57
N LYS A 190 34.29 8.77 8.73
CA LYS A 190 34.11 7.34 9.06
C LYS A 190 32.63 6.96 9.14
N ASP A 191 31.83 7.79 9.81
CA ASP A 191 30.38 7.61 9.91
C ASP A 191 29.71 7.63 8.53
N LEU A 192 30.08 8.59 7.67
CA LEU A 192 29.56 8.68 6.31
C LEU A 192 29.86 7.40 5.51
N LEU A 193 31.11 6.94 5.50
CA LEU A 193 31.48 5.71 4.79
C LEU A 193 30.75 4.46 5.33
N ALA A 194 30.53 4.38 6.65
CA ALA A 194 29.76 3.30 7.24
C ALA A 194 28.28 3.33 6.81
N TYR A 195 27.67 4.51 6.72
CA TYR A 195 26.30 4.64 6.19
C TYR A 195 26.20 4.28 4.71
N LEU A 196 27.22 4.57 3.90
CA LEU A 196 27.27 4.13 2.50
C LEU A 196 27.32 2.62 2.34
N GLN A 197 28.07 1.92 3.19
CA GLN A 197 28.05 0.45 3.23
C GLN A 197 26.65 -0.08 3.59
N ARG A 198 25.94 0.59 4.50
CA ARG A 198 24.55 0.23 4.85
C ARG A 198 23.58 0.48 3.69
N ILE A 199 23.73 1.57 2.94
CA ILE A 199 22.96 1.80 1.72
C ILE A 199 23.14 0.64 0.74
N ALA A 200 24.39 0.26 0.45
CA ALA A 200 24.68 -0.84 -0.46
C ALA A 200 24.05 -2.17 0.00
N LEU A 201 24.19 -2.50 1.29
CA LEU A 201 23.59 -3.69 1.89
C LEU A 201 22.06 -3.69 1.74
N TYR A 202 21.39 -2.59 2.11
CA TYR A 202 19.93 -2.55 2.12
C TYR A 202 19.34 -2.44 0.70
N CYS A 203 20.02 -1.81 -0.25
CA CYS A 203 19.65 -1.91 -1.67
C CYS A 203 19.70 -3.35 -2.16
N GLN A 204 20.73 -4.13 -1.78
CA GLN A 204 20.81 -5.54 -2.13
C GLN A 204 19.69 -6.36 -1.47
N GLN A 205 19.42 -6.15 -0.17
CA GLN A 205 18.30 -6.83 0.52
C GLN A 205 16.95 -6.50 -0.12
N LEU A 206 16.73 -5.25 -0.51
CA LEU A 206 15.50 -4.84 -1.20
C LEU A 206 15.36 -5.51 -2.58
N ASN A 207 16.46 -5.70 -3.33
CA ASN A 207 16.42 -6.48 -4.56
C ASN A 207 16.07 -7.95 -4.32
N ILE A 208 16.63 -8.57 -3.29
CA ILE A 208 16.37 -9.98 -2.98
C ILE A 208 14.90 -10.15 -2.63
N THR A 209 14.39 -9.34 -1.71
CA THR A 209 12.98 -9.37 -1.27
C THR A 209 12.01 -9.04 -2.41
N SER A 210 12.35 -8.12 -3.32
CA SER A 210 11.50 -7.79 -4.48
C SER A 210 11.27 -8.94 -5.46
N LYS A 211 12.16 -9.95 -5.46
CA LYS A 211 12.08 -11.10 -6.37
C LYS A 211 11.27 -12.26 -5.79
N VAL A 212 10.97 -12.22 -4.50
CA VAL A 212 10.17 -13.25 -3.83
C VAL A 212 8.72 -13.06 -4.25
N LYS A 213 8.14 -14.08 -4.87
CA LYS A 213 6.71 -14.08 -5.23
C LYS A 213 5.89 -14.59 -4.06
N ALA A 214 4.68 -14.05 -3.91
CA ALA A 214 3.68 -14.65 -3.05
C ALA A 214 3.26 -15.99 -3.65
N ASP A 215 3.16 -17.02 -2.81
CA ASP A 215 2.64 -18.32 -3.22
C ASP A 215 1.11 -18.24 -3.31
N VAL A 216 0.57 -18.78 -4.39
CA VAL A 216 -0.87 -18.74 -4.68
C VAL A 216 -1.35 -20.17 -4.84
N GLN A 217 -2.19 -20.63 -3.92
CA GLN A 217 -2.80 -21.96 -3.93
C GLN A 217 -4.29 -21.83 -4.20
N ASN A 218 -4.82 -22.64 -5.12
CA ASN A 218 -6.26 -22.74 -5.35
C ASN A 218 -6.76 -24.00 -4.63
N VAL A 219 -7.37 -23.80 -3.47
CA VAL A 219 -7.95 -24.89 -2.68
C VAL A 219 -9.46 -24.75 -2.73
N SER A 220 -10.14 -25.74 -3.32
CA SER A 220 -11.61 -25.80 -3.35
C SER A 220 -12.30 -24.59 -4.03
N GLY A 221 -11.63 -23.93 -4.98
CA GLY A 221 -12.15 -22.74 -5.68
C GLY A 221 -11.97 -21.43 -4.91
N GLU A 222 -11.28 -21.47 -3.77
CA GLU A 222 -10.81 -20.30 -3.02
C GLU A 222 -9.32 -20.07 -3.30
N LEU A 223 -8.98 -18.84 -3.66
CA LEU A 223 -7.60 -18.42 -3.92
C LEU A 223 -6.94 -18.06 -2.59
N ILE A 224 -6.12 -18.96 -2.06
CA ILE A 224 -5.31 -18.71 -0.86
C ILE A 224 -3.97 -18.14 -1.32
N VAL A 225 -3.72 -16.88 -0.97
CA VAL A 225 -2.46 -16.19 -1.25
C VAL A 225 -1.66 -16.15 0.04
N SER A 226 -0.53 -16.85 0.10
CA SER A 226 0.44 -16.73 1.20
C SER A 226 1.56 -15.79 0.75
N GLY A 227 1.40 -14.50 1.07
CA GLY A 227 2.32 -13.44 0.69
C GLY A 227 2.91 -12.66 1.86
N LEU A 228 2.49 -12.96 3.09
CA LEU A 228 2.81 -12.18 4.29
C LEU A 228 4.32 -12.06 4.54
N ASP A 229 5.06 -13.16 4.57
CA ASP A 229 6.51 -13.15 4.86
C ASP A 229 7.30 -12.37 3.80
N SER A 230 6.91 -12.51 2.52
CA SER A 230 7.50 -11.75 1.41
C SER A 230 7.22 -10.25 1.57
N ALA A 231 5.96 -9.89 1.82
CA ALA A 231 5.52 -8.51 1.98
C ALA A 231 6.18 -7.83 3.18
N THR A 232 6.18 -8.48 4.34
CA THR A 232 6.79 -7.95 5.57
C THR A 232 8.31 -7.82 5.44
N SER A 233 8.98 -8.78 4.80
CA SER A 233 10.41 -8.70 4.49
C SER A 233 10.75 -7.54 3.55
N LEU A 234 9.93 -7.31 2.52
CA LEU A 234 10.08 -6.19 1.59
C LEU A 234 9.95 -4.84 2.32
N ILE A 235 8.93 -4.71 3.18
CA ILE A 235 8.69 -3.49 3.98
C ILE A 235 9.88 -3.25 4.94
N MET A 236 10.37 -4.31 5.60
CA MET A 236 11.49 -4.20 6.53
C MET A 236 12.78 -3.78 5.82
N ALA A 237 13.07 -4.33 4.64
CA ALA A 237 14.21 -3.92 3.82
C ALA A 237 14.08 -2.43 3.41
N ALA A 238 12.89 -1.99 3.00
CA ALA A 238 12.62 -0.59 2.66
C ALA A 238 12.79 0.34 3.88
N LYS A 239 12.32 -0.06 5.06
CA LYS A 239 12.50 0.68 6.33
C LYS A 239 13.96 0.85 6.70
N ASN A 240 14.74 -0.23 6.61
CA ASN A 240 16.17 -0.19 6.88
C ASN A 240 16.92 0.73 5.90
N LEU A 241 16.56 0.66 4.61
CA LEU A 241 17.10 1.56 3.59
C LEU A 241 16.72 3.02 3.86
N MET A 242 15.46 3.30 4.19
CA MET A 242 14.96 4.64 4.53
C MET A 242 15.81 5.27 5.65
N ASN A 243 16.02 4.53 6.74
CA ASN A 243 16.86 4.98 7.85
C ASN A 243 18.32 5.26 7.42
N ALA A 244 18.91 4.38 6.61
CA ALA A 244 20.25 4.59 6.09
C ALA A 244 20.32 5.86 5.23
N VAL A 245 19.32 6.13 4.39
CA VAL A 245 19.25 7.35 3.56
C VAL A 245 19.21 8.61 4.44
N VAL A 246 18.37 8.62 5.50
CA VAL A 246 18.31 9.75 6.46
C VAL A 246 19.68 10.05 7.07
N LEU A 247 20.39 9.00 7.51
CA LEU A 247 21.69 9.14 8.15
C LEU A 247 22.76 9.60 7.16
N THR A 248 22.75 9.08 5.93
CA THR A 248 23.66 9.50 4.87
C THR A 248 23.48 10.97 4.51
N VAL A 249 22.23 11.46 4.34
CA VAL A 249 21.97 12.88 4.06
C VAL A 249 22.55 13.79 5.14
N LYS A 250 22.32 13.45 6.42
CA LYS A 250 22.87 14.20 7.57
C LYS A 250 24.40 14.18 7.58
N ALA A 251 24.99 13.01 7.36
CA ALA A 251 26.44 12.84 7.37
C ALA A 251 27.11 13.58 6.20
N CYS A 252 26.51 13.57 5.00
CA CYS A 252 26.97 14.35 3.85
C CYS A 252 26.98 15.85 4.16
N TYR A 253 25.93 16.37 4.80
CA TYR A 253 25.89 17.78 5.22
C TYR A 253 27.02 18.14 6.19
N VAL A 254 27.19 17.34 7.25
CA VAL A 254 28.23 17.57 8.26
C VAL A 254 29.62 17.50 7.64
N ALA A 255 29.90 16.48 6.83
CA ALA A 255 31.19 16.32 6.15
C ALA A 255 31.48 17.49 5.18
N SER A 256 30.47 18.00 4.48
CA SER A 256 30.62 19.09 3.51
C SER A 256 30.80 20.48 4.15
N THR A 257 30.34 20.68 5.39
CA THR A 257 30.26 22.03 5.99
C THR A 257 31.23 22.23 7.15
N LYS A 258 31.44 21.22 7.99
CA LYS A 258 32.24 21.34 9.20
C LYS A 258 33.74 21.49 8.93
N TYR A 259 34.22 20.99 7.80
CA TYR A 259 35.65 20.86 7.51
C TYR A 259 36.09 21.51 6.18
N LYS A 260 35.36 22.54 5.72
CA LYS A 260 35.79 23.31 4.53
C LYS A 260 37.20 23.86 4.76
N GLN A 261 38.17 23.34 4.01
CA GLN A 261 39.55 23.82 4.05
C GLN A 261 39.63 25.21 3.39
N ALA A 262 40.34 26.14 4.02
CA ALA A 262 40.63 27.45 3.46
C ALA A 262 41.48 27.27 2.19
N GLY A 263 40.85 27.36 1.01
CA GLY A 263 41.51 27.23 -0.30
C GLY A 263 40.80 26.32 -1.30
N ASN A 264 39.94 25.39 -0.85
CA ASN A 264 39.15 24.56 -1.76
C ASN A 264 37.71 25.11 -1.87
N THR A 265 37.43 25.80 -2.98
CA THR A 265 36.11 26.42 -3.24
C THR A 265 35.14 25.47 -3.95
N SER A 266 35.61 24.31 -4.43
CA SER A 266 34.78 23.38 -5.18
C SER A 266 33.93 22.52 -4.25
N THR A 267 32.64 22.83 -4.16
CA THR A 267 31.66 22.03 -3.42
C THR A 267 31.02 21.00 -4.34
N VAL A 268 31.03 19.72 -3.94
CA VAL A 268 30.37 18.63 -4.70
C VAL A 268 28.86 18.87 -4.85
N VAL A 269 28.21 19.34 -3.79
CA VAL A 269 26.78 19.68 -3.77
C VAL A 269 26.52 20.96 -3.01
N MET A 270 25.46 21.68 -3.37
CA MET A 270 25.08 22.93 -2.73
C MET A 270 24.12 22.70 -1.56
N TRP A 271 24.53 23.06 -0.34
CA TRP A 271 23.66 23.02 0.84
C TRP A 271 23.03 24.38 1.07
N LYS A 272 21.76 24.53 0.69
CA LYS A 272 20.99 25.75 0.88
C LYS A 272 19.72 25.44 1.67
N MET A 273 19.50 26.18 2.75
CA MET A 273 18.27 26.03 3.53
C MET A 273 17.07 26.58 2.76
N LYS A 274 15.94 25.86 2.84
CA LYS A 274 14.67 26.39 2.39
C LYS A 274 14.20 27.51 3.31
N PRO A 275 13.56 28.56 2.76
CA PRO A 275 12.87 29.54 3.58
C PRO A 275 11.83 28.83 4.45
N PRO A 276 11.71 29.19 5.75
CA PRO A 276 10.67 28.61 6.59
C PRO A 276 9.30 28.97 6.01
N GLU A 277 8.50 27.96 5.71
CA GLU A 277 7.11 28.17 5.32
C GLU A 277 6.36 28.85 6.47
N LYS A 278 5.63 29.91 6.17
CA LYS A 278 4.81 30.61 7.15
C LYS A 278 3.73 29.64 7.64
N LYS A 279 3.92 29.06 8.82
CA LYS A 279 2.86 28.29 9.48
C LYS A 279 1.69 29.24 9.73
N ALA A 280 0.49 28.83 9.34
CA ALA A 280 -0.71 29.59 9.65
C ALA A 280 -0.80 29.73 11.19
N LEU A 281 -0.71 30.97 11.69
CA LEU A 281 -0.78 31.30 13.12
C LEU A 281 -2.11 30.88 13.76
N VAL A 282 -3.15 30.70 12.94
CA VAL A 282 -4.46 30.22 13.33
C VAL A 282 -4.80 29.05 12.41
N LYS A 283 -5.08 27.88 13.00
CA LYS A 283 -5.72 26.77 12.30
C LYS A 283 -7.08 27.31 11.87
N ARG A 284 -7.28 27.61 10.58
CA ARG A 284 -8.63 27.88 10.07
C ARG A 284 -9.39 26.57 10.22
N GLU A 285 -10.30 26.50 11.19
CA GLU A 285 -11.23 25.38 11.29
C GLU A 285 -11.97 25.29 9.94
N ASP A 286 -12.04 24.08 9.39
CA ASP A 286 -12.81 23.85 8.18
C ASP A 286 -14.29 24.15 8.50
N PRO A 287 -14.99 24.99 7.71
CA PRO A 287 -16.43 25.21 7.91
C PRO A 287 -17.25 23.91 7.96
N ASN A 288 -16.76 22.84 7.35
CA ASN A 288 -17.37 21.51 7.40
C ASN A 288 -17.16 20.80 8.76
N GLU A 289 -16.03 20.99 9.45
CA GLU A 289 -15.79 20.50 10.82
C GLU A 289 -16.69 21.20 11.86
N LEU A 290 -17.04 22.46 11.62
CA LEU A 290 -17.95 23.20 12.51
C LEU A 290 -19.40 22.72 12.35
N ARG A 291 -19.79 22.34 11.13
CA ARG A 291 -21.16 21.90 10.81
C ARG A 291 -21.46 20.50 11.36
N SER A 292 -20.46 19.61 11.44
CA SER A 292 -20.61 18.27 12.01
C SER A 292 -20.81 18.30 13.53
N LYS A 293 -20.19 19.25 14.24
CA LYS A 293 -20.40 19.46 15.69
C LYS A 293 -21.79 20.01 16.04
N ILE A 294 -22.41 20.81 15.17
CA ILE A 294 -23.73 21.41 15.42
C ILE A 294 -24.89 20.41 15.17
N ARG A 295 -24.66 19.27 14.50
CA ARG A 295 -25.72 18.33 14.12
C ARG A 295 -26.02 17.22 15.13
N LYS A 296 -25.33 17.17 16.29
CA LYS A 296 -25.64 16.27 17.43
C LYS A 296 -26.54 16.92 18.50
N GLY A 297 -27.40 17.85 18.12
CA GLY A 297 -28.59 18.17 18.92
C GLY A 297 -29.62 17.07 18.74
N ALA A 298 -29.97 16.37 19.81
CA ALA A 298 -30.98 15.30 19.82
C ALA A 298 -32.21 15.68 18.99
N ARG A 299 -32.64 14.81 18.07
CA ARG A 299 -33.92 14.94 17.38
C ARG A 299 -35.00 15.07 18.46
N LYS A 300 -35.60 16.26 18.60
CA LYS A 300 -36.84 16.45 19.36
C LYS A 300 -37.85 15.43 18.81
N LYS A 301 -38.16 14.40 19.60
CA LYS A 301 -39.34 13.56 19.33
C LYS A 301 -40.54 14.50 19.38
N ASN A 302 -41.23 14.63 18.26
CA ASN A 302 -42.49 15.35 18.20
C ASN A 302 -43.52 14.43 18.88
N MET A 303 -43.66 14.54 20.20
CA MET A 303 -44.73 13.87 20.93
C MET A 303 -46.00 14.71 20.74
N GLU A 304 -47.05 14.09 20.20
CA GLU A 304 -48.37 14.71 20.15
C GLU A 304 -48.85 14.99 21.59
N PRO A 305 -49.31 16.21 21.89
CA PRO A 305 -49.59 16.67 23.25
C PRO A 305 -50.65 15.82 23.99
N VAL A 306 -51.52 15.12 23.26
CA VAL A 306 -52.54 14.25 23.84
C VAL A 306 -51.92 13.02 24.51
N LYS A 307 -50.82 12.48 23.98
CA LYS A 307 -50.18 11.26 24.51
C LYS A 307 -49.42 11.48 25.81
N ALA A 308 -48.92 12.70 26.04
CA ALA A 308 -48.24 13.08 27.28
C ALA A 308 -49.21 13.31 28.45
N LEU A 309 -50.50 13.56 28.17
CA LEU A 309 -51.53 13.79 29.19
C LEU A 309 -52.22 12.50 29.64
N SER A 310 -52.26 11.47 28.79
CA SER A 310 -52.80 10.15 29.16
C SER A 310 -51.92 9.41 30.18
N GLU A 311 -50.60 9.68 30.23
CA GLU A 311 -49.69 9.10 31.22
C GLU A 311 -49.88 9.65 32.65
N PHE A 312 -50.66 10.71 32.84
CA PHE A 312 -50.92 11.32 34.15
C PHE A 312 -52.35 11.12 34.68
N GLN A 313 -53.23 10.41 33.96
CA GLN A 313 -54.61 10.17 34.39
C GLN A 313 -54.90 8.76 34.92
N GLU A 314 -53.93 7.84 34.92
CA GLU A 314 -54.11 6.47 35.47
C GLU A 314 -53.67 6.31 36.94
N ILE A 315 -53.62 7.40 37.71
CA ILE A 315 -53.43 7.33 39.16
C ILE A 315 -54.57 8.10 39.82
N ASP A 316 -55.76 7.49 39.83
CA ASP A 316 -56.78 7.66 40.87
C ASP A 316 -57.92 6.67 40.60
N SER A 317 -57.70 5.40 40.93
CA SER A 317 -58.76 4.39 41.07
C SER A 317 -58.28 3.23 41.93
N PHE A 318 -58.09 3.47 43.22
CA PHE A 318 -58.36 2.48 44.27
C PHE A 318 -58.80 3.23 45.54
N CYS A 319 -60.06 3.01 45.93
CA CYS A 319 -60.43 3.01 47.34
C CYS A 319 -59.66 1.89 48.07
#